data_AF-A0A6I1GIE6-F1
#
_entry.id   AF-A0A6I1GIE6-F1
#
_cell.length_a   1.000
_cell.length_b   1.000
_cell.length_c   1.000
_cell.angle_alpha   90.00
_cell.angle_beta   90.00
_cell.angle_gamma   90.00
#
_symmetry.space_group_name_H-M   'P 1'
#
loop_
_entity.id
_entity.type
_entity.pdbx_description
1 polymer ?
#
loop_
_entity_poly.entity_id
_entity_poly.type
_entity_poly.pdbx_seq_one_letter_code
_entity_poly.pdbx_strand_id
1 'polypeptide(L)'
;MKNITKIIAATAVATACAVGLSGCSIPFLSKASNTTCEEYGKQDYSDRSDTIMKMIEEHGFDSTSSVWGTVSIGAKVEVFCGAAVGSDATQNLNSKIEDAIDWSTVGKD
;
A
#
# COMPACT_ATOMS: atom_id res chain seq x y z
N MET A 1 55.70 0.32 2.89
CA MET A 1 54.23 0.25 3.11
C MET A 1 53.58 0.74 1.81
N LYS A 2 53.42 -0.14 0.82
CA LYS A 2 52.18 -0.83 0.40
C LYS A 2 51.11 0.11 -0.22
N ASN A 3 51.29 0.33 -1.52
CA ASN A 3 50.35 0.58 -2.63
C ASN A 3 48.94 1.08 -2.29
N ILE A 4 48.63 2.33 -2.65
CA ILE A 4 47.28 2.87 -2.67
C ILE A 4 46.69 2.64 -4.07
N THR A 5 45.68 1.77 -4.06
CA THR A 5 44.87 1.24 -5.16
C THR A 5 44.29 2.32 -6.07
N LYS A 6 44.58 2.22 -7.37
CA LYS A 6 43.74 2.80 -8.44
C LYS A 6 42.66 1.78 -8.77
N ILE A 7 41.39 2.11 -8.53
CA ILE A 7 40.27 1.60 -9.34
C ILE A 7 39.41 2.78 -9.73
N ILE A 8 39.40 3.03 -11.04
CA ILE A 8 38.51 3.92 -11.76
C ILE A 8 37.29 3.08 -12.15
N ALA A 9 36.09 3.55 -11.81
CA ALA A 9 34.82 3.22 -12.46
C ALA A 9 33.89 4.41 -12.18
N ALA A 10 33.78 5.44 -13.02
CA ALA A 10 33.13 5.50 -14.32
C ALA A 10 31.66 5.06 -14.27
N THR A 11 30.78 5.92 -14.83
CA THR A 11 29.34 5.76 -15.12
C THR A 11 28.37 5.87 -13.92
N ALA A 12 27.32 6.68 -13.93
CA ALA A 12 26.74 7.57 -14.93
C ALA A 12 25.95 8.69 -14.23
N VAL A 13 26.05 9.90 -14.78
CA VAL A 13 25.09 10.98 -14.54
C VAL A 13 23.77 10.51 -15.17
N ALA A 14 22.79 10.13 -14.37
CA ALA A 14 21.42 9.91 -14.83
C ALA A 14 20.66 11.24 -14.66
N THR A 15 20.71 12.01 -15.73
CA THR A 15 19.93 13.19 -16.04
C THR A 15 18.46 12.97 -15.66
N ALA A 16 17.95 13.78 -14.73
CA ALA A 16 16.52 13.98 -14.59
C ALA A 16 16.03 14.73 -15.84
N CYS A 17 15.16 14.11 -16.64
CA CYS A 17 14.19 14.78 -17.50
C CYS A 17 13.17 13.78 -18.08
N ALA A 18 11.97 13.83 -17.50
CA ALA A 18 10.63 13.72 -18.11
C ALA A 18 10.33 12.64 -19.17
N VAL A 19 9.32 11.81 -18.87
CA VAL A 19 8.10 11.64 -19.69
C VAL A 19 7.03 10.98 -18.83
N GLY A 20 5.80 11.50 -18.89
CA GLY A 20 4.67 10.96 -18.13
C GLY A 20 4.35 9.52 -18.52
N LEU A 21 4.25 8.66 -17.51
CA LEU A 21 3.31 7.56 -17.51
C LEU A 21 2.38 7.80 -16.32
N SER A 22 1.10 8.04 -16.60
CA SER A 22 0.02 7.73 -15.67
C SER A 22 0.20 6.28 -15.20
N GLY A 23 0.77 6.08 -14.01
CA GLY A 23 1.04 4.76 -13.43
C GLY A 23 2.52 4.51 -13.12
N CYS A 24 3.12 5.30 -12.22
CA CYS A 24 4.42 4.98 -11.63
C CYS A 24 4.24 4.01 -10.44
N SER A 25 3.85 2.76 -10.72
CA SER A 25 4.03 1.66 -9.78
C SER A 25 5.50 1.25 -9.83
N ILE A 26 6.31 1.77 -8.91
CA ILE A 26 7.65 1.24 -8.65
C ILE A 26 7.43 -0.15 -8.01
N PRO A 27 7.64 -1.30 -8.69
CA PRO A 27 7.12 -2.58 -8.22
C PRO A 27 8.03 -3.29 -7.20
N PHE A 28 8.84 -2.55 -6.42
CA PHE A 28 9.95 -3.17 -5.68
C PHE A 28 9.97 -2.92 -4.17
N LEU A 29 8.85 -2.73 -3.45
CA LEU A 29 8.70 -2.92 -1.96
C LEU A 29 7.56 -2.07 -1.33
N SER A 30 6.55 -1.59 -2.07
CA SER A 30 5.45 -0.87 -1.43
C SER A 30 4.50 -1.85 -0.73
N LYS A 31 4.55 -1.87 0.60
CA LYS A 31 3.60 -2.60 1.46
C LYS A 31 2.16 -2.18 1.14
N ALA A 32 1.23 -3.12 1.12
CA ALA A 32 -0.20 -2.84 0.98
C ALA A 32 -0.70 -1.93 2.12
N SER A 33 -0.10 -2.04 3.32
CA SER A 33 -0.38 -1.15 4.45
C SER A 33 -0.07 0.34 4.16
N ASN A 34 0.85 0.62 3.22
CA ASN A 34 1.20 1.99 2.84
C ASN A 34 0.26 2.61 1.80
N THR A 35 -0.69 1.85 1.25
CA THR A 35 -1.67 2.37 0.30
C THR A 35 -2.48 3.50 0.95
N THR A 36 -2.56 4.63 0.27
CA THR A 36 -3.35 5.78 0.73
C THR A 36 -4.83 5.61 0.39
N CYS A 37 -5.71 6.35 1.07
CA CYS A 37 -7.14 6.38 0.73
C CYS A 37 -7.38 6.81 -0.72
N GLU A 38 -6.63 7.77 -1.25
CA GLU A 38 -6.76 8.20 -2.65
C GLU A 38 -6.41 7.07 -3.63
N GLU A 39 -5.33 6.34 -3.37
CA GLU A 39 -4.92 5.19 -4.20
C GLU A 39 -5.93 4.05 -4.11
N TYR A 40 -6.37 3.72 -2.90
CA TYR A 40 -7.40 2.69 -2.66
C TYR A 40 -8.72 3.02 -3.35
N GLY A 41 -9.15 4.29 -3.30
CA GLY A 41 -10.37 4.76 -3.96
C GLY A 41 -10.35 4.57 -5.48
N LYS A 42 -9.19 4.63 -6.12
CA LYS A 42 -9.05 4.46 -7.58
C LYS A 42 -8.98 3.00 -8.02
N GLN A 43 -8.83 2.06 -7.10
CA GLN A 43 -8.80 0.63 -7.39
C GLN A 43 -10.20 0.11 -7.71
N ASP A 44 -10.27 -0.89 -8.58
CA ASP A 44 -11.48 -1.68 -8.77
C ASP A 44 -11.75 -2.60 -7.57
N TYR A 45 -12.92 -3.24 -7.56
CA TYR A 45 -13.36 -4.07 -6.46
C TYR A 45 -12.40 -5.23 -6.12
N SER A 46 -11.82 -5.89 -7.14
CA SER A 46 -10.87 -6.98 -6.92
C SER A 46 -9.57 -6.48 -6.31
N ASP A 47 -9.02 -5.39 -6.86
CA ASP A 47 -7.77 -4.80 -6.39
C ASP A 47 -7.90 -4.27 -4.95
N ARG A 48 -9.06 -3.73 -4.59
CA ARG A 48 -9.37 -3.34 -3.20
C ARG A 48 -9.37 -4.54 -2.27
N SER A 49 -10.05 -5.61 -2.64
CA SER A 49 -10.09 -6.85 -1.84
C SER A 49 -8.68 -7.41 -1.63
N ASP A 50 -7.89 -7.50 -2.70
CA ASP A 50 -6.52 -7.97 -2.65
C ASP A 50 -5.63 -7.07 -1.77
N THR A 51 -5.83 -5.75 -1.83
CA THR A 51 -5.11 -4.79 -1.00
C THR A 51 -5.43 -5.00 0.49
N ILE A 52 -6.71 -5.18 0.83
CA ILE A 52 -7.14 -5.48 2.21
C ILE A 52 -6.56 -6.80 2.70
N MET A 53 -6.62 -7.87 1.89
CA MET A 53 -6.08 -9.18 2.29
C MET A 53 -4.56 -9.13 2.52
N LYS A 54 -3.81 -8.50 1.62
CA LYS A 54 -2.36 -8.29 1.78
C LYS A 54 -2.03 -7.45 3.01
N MET A 55 -2.78 -6.38 3.26
CA MET A 55 -2.60 -5.55 4.45
C MET A 55 -2.80 -6.36 5.74
N ILE A 56 -3.83 -7.22 5.79
CA ILE A 56 -4.08 -8.12 6.93
C ILE A 56 -2.89 -9.08 7.14
N GLU A 57 -2.38 -9.66 6.07
CA GLU A 57 -1.23 -10.58 6.10
C GLU A 57 0.08 -9.89 6.51
N GLU A 58 0.29 -8.64 6.09
CA GLU A 58 1.45 -7.83 6.49
C GLU A 58 1.46 -7.53 8.00
N HIS A 59 0.29 -7.52 8.65
CA HIS A 59 0.13 -7.42 10.10
C HIS A 59 0.18 -8.80 10.81
N GLY A 60 0.46 -9.88 10.07
CA GLY A 60 0.68 -11.22 10.61
C GLY A 60 -0.58 -12.06 10.83
N PHE A 61 -1.73 -11.63 10.29
CA PHE A 61 -2.98 -12.35 10.38
C PHE A 61 -3.28 -13.13 9.08
N ASP A 62 -3.96 -14.26 9.20
CA ASP A 62 -4.45 -15.01 8.03
C ASP A 62 -5.75 -14.38 7.52
N SER A 63 -5.68 -13.74 6.35
CA SER A 63 -6.81 -13.07 5.68
C SER A 63 -7.95 -14.00 5.27
N THR A 64 -7.71 -15.31 5.25
CA THR A 64 -8.69 -16.34 4.87
C THR A 64 -9.33 -17.05 6.06
N SER A 65 -8.75 -16.88 7.26
CA SER A 65 -9.24 -17.51 8.50
C SER A 65 -10.66 -17.07 8.88
N SER A 66 -11.06 -15.86 8.47
CA SER A 66 -12.41 -15.34 8.69
C SER A 66 -12.82 -14.38 7.57
N VAL A 67 -13.72 -14.82 6.71
CA VAL A 67 -14.32 -13.97 5.65
C VAL A 67 -15.00 -12.74 6.26
N TRP A 68 -15.72 -12.90 7.37
CA TRP A 68 -16.39 -11.79 8.04
C TRP A 68 -15.41 -10.79 8.67
N GLY A 69 -14.26 -11.27 9.17
CA GLY A 69 -13.18 -10.41 9.68
C GLY A 69 -12.61 -9.53 8.57
N THR A 70 -12.26 -10.13 7.43
CA THR A 70 -11.73 -9.42 6.26
C THR A 70 -12.72 -8.41 5.71
N VAL A 71 -14.01 -8.78 5.61
CA VAL A 71 -15.08 -7.84 5.20
C VAL A 71 -15.24 -6.69 6.19
N SER A 72 -15.17 -6.95 7.49
CA SER A 72 -15.27 -5.90 8.52
C SER A 72 -14.12 -4.90 8.44
N ILE A 73 -12.89 -5.38 8.19
CA ILE A 73 -11.72 -4.54 7.98
C ILE A 73 -11.90 -3.69 6.71
N GLY A 74 -12.33 -4.30 5.60
CA GLY A 74 -12.64 -3.58 4.36
C GLY A 74 -13.66 -2.47 4.57
N ALA A 75 -14.78 -2.76 5.26
CA ALA A 75 -15.81 -1.77 5.56
C ALA A 75 -15.30 -0.60 6.42
N LYS A 76 -14.43 -0.86 7.41
CA LYS A 76 -13.80 0.20 8.22
C LYS A 76 -12.91 1.11 7.36
N VAL A 77 -12.13 0.52 6.44
CA VAL A 77 -11.32 1.28 5.47
C VAL A 77 -12.20 2.11 4.54
N GLU A 78 -13.27 1.54 3.99
CA GLU A 78 -14.21 2.27 3.12
C GLU A 78 -14.85 3.47 3.83
N VAL A 79 -15.28 3.29 5.08
CA VAL A 79 -15.83 4.38 5.90
C VAL A 79 -14.76 5.44 6.19
N PHE A 80 -13.55 5.02 6.58
CA PHE A 80 -12.45 5.93 6.86
C PHE A 80 -12.04 6.75 5.62
N CYS A 81 -11.99 6.14 4.44
CA CYS A 81 -11.64 6.82 3.20
C CYS A 81 -12.82 7.55 2.54
N GLY A 82 -14.05 7.39 3.05
CA GLY A 82 -15.25 7.86 2.37
C GLY A 82 -15.37 7.30 0.95
N ALA A 83 -14.94 6.06 0.75
CA ALA A 83 -14.81 5.39 -0.55
C ALA A 83 -15.82 4.24 -0.62
N ALA A 84 -17.09 4.55 -0.93
CA ALA A 84 -18.10 3.52 -1.14
C ALA A 84 -17.65 2.52 -2.23
N VAL A 85 -18.16 1.29 -2.19
CA VAL A 85 -17.84 0.24 -3.16
C VAL A 85 -17.94 0.79 -4.60
N GLY A 86 -16.83 0.75 -5.33
CA GLY A 86 -16.75 1.21 -6.72
C GLY A 86 -16.75 2.74 -6.91
N SER A 87 -16.51 3.52 -5.85
CA SER A 87 -16.40 4.98 -5.89
C SER A 87 -15.05 5.46 -5.38
N ASP A 88 -14.54 6.55 -5.95
CA ASP A 88 -13.33 7.21 -5.48
C ASP A 88 -13.42 7.59 -3.99
N ALA A 89 -12.27 7.71 -3.34
CA ALA A 89 -12.20 8.19 -1.96
C ALA A 89 -12.51 9.69 -1.89
N THR A 90 -13.23 10.07 -0.84
CA THR A 90 -13.64 11.46 -0.59
C THR A 90 -13.10 12.02 0.72
N GLN A 91 -12.52 11.17 1.57
CA GLN A 91 -12.01 11.52 2.89
C GLN A 91 -10.61 10.94 3.09
N ASN A 92 -9.83 11.59 3.96
CA ASN A 92 -8.51 11.12 4.41
C ASN A 92 -7.53 10.75 3.28
N LEU A 93 -7.63 11.42 2.12
CA LEU A 93 -6.98 11.06 0.86
C LEU A 93 -5.49 10.66 0.97
N ASN A 94 -4.70 11.40 1.74
CA ASN A 94 -3.27 11.15 1.92
C ASN A 94 -2.92 10.24 3.11
N SER A 95 -3.92 9.80 3.88
CA SER A 95 -3.74 8.90 5.03
C SER A 95 -3.67 7.46 4.53
N LYS A 96 -2.94 6.61 5.25
CA LYS A 96 -2.83 5.20 4.89
C LYS A 96 -4.09 4.45 5.30
N ILE A 97 -4.48 3.46 4.51
CA ILE A 97 -5.64 2.64 4.82
C ILE A 97 -5.45 1.82 6.11
N GLU A 98 -4.21 1.51 6.50
CA GLU A 98 -3.93 0.79 7.75
C GLU A 98 -4.29 1.58 9.00
N ASP A 99 -4.33 2.91 8.91
CA ASP A 99 -4.67 3.81 10.02
C ASP A 99 -6.17 3.72 10.40
N ALA A 100 -7.01 3.11 9.54
CA ALA A 100 -8.42 2.87 9.83
C ALA A 100 -8.66 1.79 10.90
N ILE A 101 -7.63 1.00 11.23
CA ILE A 101 -7.75 -0.21 12.03
C ILE A 101 -6.83 -0.10 13.26
N ASP A 102 -7.40 -0.32 14.44
CA ASP A 102 -6.60 -0.61 15.63
C ASP A 102 -6.18 -2.10 15.63
N TRP A 103 -5.06 -2.38 14.99
CA TRP A 103 -4.49 -3.73 14.86
C TRP A 103 -4.21 -4.41 16.20
N SER A 104 -4.06 -3.65 17.29
CA SER A 104 -3.85 -4.22 18.61
C SER A 104 -5.10 -4.92 19.17
N THR A 105 -6.28 -4.66 18.60
CA THR A 105 -7.56 -5.23 19.02
C THR A 105 -8.05 -6.37 18.12
N VAL A 106 -7.43 -6.56 16.95
CA VAL A 106 -7.83 -7.57 15.97
C VAL A 106 -7.59 -8.98 16.52
N GLY A 107 -8.60 -9.85 16.42
CA GLY A 107 -8.52 -11.25 16.85
C GLY A 107 -8.57 -11.48 18.37
N LYS A 108 -8.95 -10.46 19.15
CA LYS A 108 -9.03 -10.52 20.63
C LYS A 108 -10.46 -10.63 21.18
N ASP A 109 -11.36 -11.24 20.41
CA ASP A 109 -12.73 -11.53 20.87
C ASP A 109 -12.76 -12.56 22.01
#